data_AF-A0AAV4SVI0-F1
#
_entry.id   AF-A0AAV4SVI0-F1
#
_cell.length_a   1.000
_cell.length_b   1.000
_cell.length_c   1.000
_cell.angle_alpha   90.00
_cell.angle_beta   90.00
_cell.angle_gamma   90.00
#
_symmetry.space_group_name_H-M   'P 1'
#
loop_
_entity.id
_entity.type
_entity.pdbx_description
1 polymer ?
#
loop_
_entity_poly.entity_id
_entity_poly.type
_entity_poly.pdbx_seq_one_letter_code
_entity_poly.pdbx_strand_id
1 'polypeptide(L)'
;MEKFRRKMGELDGRLGSVIKGCILNCSSVKSMTKVLQVYEFLMRRPAIREVALSICEKSILDTARQEMDSLLRKFLEDATRDSAAHLSVYQTIPPTSRVIQWVWDIRGQLDEILKAVNNVSHLFISKKSIQTMETKHEKLSTKFMNFADDVFNQWSDSIPDLLKDKLHQPLILETVIREVKHLIRLRSQSCIPEDALSFYQKRDQLGDQRILLKSIVDCYNELRAELLPIEAPLVQPMLHKMDALLLPGETSVIWSDSGVSEYLQRVEVSSQAIHGQVQAAKKNLREIQDLCYAWGNNEPLLCEMTLPLDLATVKTGESLVDDKLKPMVLEDGKRIHSLLQESKELFGVSTASEEWSKYVSFVDELVSEGLLYLLRRNLYFLLQATTPESGQSPVFMIHVHLDTFGLRFKPPLDKPKHKTLLTLMDGIVAGIFSVTGLVQRVDDAQSSKAYMSELEELQELQDMREELSSRIQSLSRDAEEVLLDLQPYSYLWKEEP
;
A
#
# COMPACT_ATOMS: atom_id res chain seq x y z
N MET A 1 -66.56 -62.97 23.12
CA MET A 1 -66.42 -61.49 23.11
C MET A 1 -65.65 -60.95 24.31
N GLU A 2 -65.95 -61.33 25.56
CA GLU A 2 -65.23 -60.84 26.76
C GLU A 2 -63.73 -61.19 26.80
N LYS A 3 -63.35 -62.43 26.47
CA LYS A 3 -61.94 -62.85 26.41
C LYS A 3 -61.12 -62.02 25.42
N PHE A 4 -61.71 -61.63 24.29
CA PHE A 4 -61.07 -60.78 23.28
C PHE A 4 -60.91 -59.34 23.79
N ARG A 5 -61.95 -58.74 24.39
CA ARG A 5 -61.87 -57.39 24.98
C ARG A 5 -60.79 -57.32 26.07
N ARG A 6 -60.68 -58.36 26.91
CA ARG A 6 -59.66 -58.45 27.96
C ARG A 6 -58.24 -58.48 27.38
N LYS A 7 -58.02 -59.31 26.36
CA LYS A 7 -56.70 -59.41 25.68
C LYS A 7 -56.33 -58.13 24.92
N MET A 8 -57.30 -57.46 24.30
CA MET A 8 -57.09 -56.17 23.66
C MET A 8 -56.74 -55.07 24.68
N GLY A 9 -57.42 -55.04 25.84
CA GLY A 9 -57.09 -54.10 26.92
C GLY A 9 -55.68 -54.34 27.49
N GLU A 10 -55.23 -55.58 27.59
CA GLU A 10 -53.86 -55.92 28.00
C GLU A 10 -52.81 -55.43 27.00
N LEU A 11 -53.05 -55.60 25.69
CA LEU A 11 -52.15 -55.10 24.64
C LEU A 11 -52.12 -53.57 24.60
N ASP A 12 -53.27 -52.91 24.73
CA ASP A 12 -53.35 -51.45 24.86
C ASP A 12 -52.61 -50.98 26.14
N GLY A 13 -52.73 -51.69 27.26
CA GLY A 13 -51.98 -51.38 28.48
C GLY A 13 -50.46 -51.51 28.31
N ARG A 14 -49.99 -52.54 27.60
CA ARG A 14 -48.56 -52.72 27.26
C ARG A 14 -48.06 -51.59 26.35
N LEU A 15 -48.86 -51.19 25.37
CA LEU A 15 -48.56 -50.06 24.48
C LEU A 15 -48.50 -48.73 25.27
N GLY A 16 -49.41 -48.52 26.22
CA GLY A 16 -49.34 -47.40 27.16
C GLY A 16 -48.05 -47.37 27.98
N SER A 17 -47.58 -48.54 28.45
CA SER A 17 -46.30 -48.65 29.17
C SER A 17 -45.09 -48.32 28.28
N VAL A 18 -45.13 -48.66 27.00
CA VAL A 18 -44.06 -48.30 26.04
C VAL A 18 -44.02 -46.80 25.81
N ILE A 19 -45.17 -46.17 25.55
CA ILE A 19 -45.27 -44.71 25.35
C ILE A 19 -44.77 -43.96 26.60
N LYS A 20 -45.18 -44.42 27.79
CA LYS A 20 -44.67 -43.92 29.07
C LYS A 20 -43.14 -44.02 29.15
N GLY A 21 -42.57 -45.18 28.83
CA GLY A 21 -41.12 -45.39 28.83
C GLY A 21 -40.38 -44.45 27.88
N CYS A 22 -40.90 -44.23 26.67
CA CYS A 22 -40.31 -43.32 25.70
C CYS A 22 -40.27 -41.87 26.20
N ILE A 23 -41.34 -41.40 26.84
CA ILE A 23 -41.42 -40.03 27.37
C ILE A 23 -40.49 -39.85 28.58
N LEU A 24 -40.45 -40.82 29.49
CA LEU A 24 -39.58 -40.76 30.68
C LEU A 24 -38.07 -40.79 30.33
N ASN A 25 -37.71 -41.37 29.19
CA ASN A 25 -36.33 -41.42 28.70
C ASN A 25 -35.91 -40.16 27.91
N CYS A 26 -36.82 -39.23 27.65
CA CYS A 26 -36.49 -37.97 26.98
C CYS A 26 -35.84 -36.99 27.96
N SER A 27 -34.85 -36.23 27.51
CA SER A 27 -34.14 -35.25 28.33
C SER A 27 -34.69 -33.83 28.24
N SER A 28 -35.62 -33.56 27.32
CA SER A 28 -36.21 -32.22 27.14
C SER A 28 -37.71 -32.23 26.91
N VAL A 29 -38.36 -31.16 27.32
CA VAL A 29 -39.81 -30.95 27.14
C VAL A 29 -40.19 -31.06 25.67
N LYS A 30 -39.42 -30.45 24.77
CA LYS A 30 -39.66 -30.49 23.33
C LYS A 30 -39.65 -31.92 22.76
N SER A 31 -38.75 -32.76 23.26
CA SER A 31 -38.69 -34.17 22.86
C SER A 31 -39.86 -34.96 23.44
N MET A 32 -40.18 -34.75 24.72
CA MET A 32 -41.33 -35.40 25.38
C MET A 32 -42.65 -35.07 24.70
N THR A 33 -42.89 -33.80 24.38
CA THR A 33 -44.14 -33.35 23.75
C THR A 33 -44.23 -33.82 22.30
N LYS A 34 -43.11 -33.88 21.57
CA LYS A 34 -43.07 -34.46 20.21
C LYS A 34 -43.42 -35.95 20.20
N VAL A 35 -42.90 -36.72 21.15
CA VAL A 35 -43.28 -38.15 21.30
C VAL A 35 -44.78 -38.27 21.59
N LEU A 36 -45.30 -37.42 22.48
CA LEU A 36 -46.72 -37.42 22.81
C LEU A 36 -47.62 -37.03 21.63
N GLN A 37 -47.19 -36.09 20.78
CA GLN A 37 -47.86 -35.71 19.54
C GLN A 37 -47.91 -36.87 18.53
N VAL A 38 -46.81 -37.58 18.33
CA VAL A 38 -46.75 -38.72 17.41
C VAL A 38 -47.74 -39.81 17.81
N TYR A 39 -47.89 -40.05 19.12
CA TYR A 39 -48.80 -41.07 19.66
C TYR A 39 -50.17 -40.54 20.06
N GLU A 40 -50.52 -39.30 19.70
CA GLU A 40 -51.77 -38.65 20.10
C GLU A 40 -53.02 -39.47 19.69
N PHE A 41 -53.01 -40.05 18.48
CA PHE A 41 -54.11 -40.87 18.01
C PHE A 41 -54.34 -42.14 18.85
N LEU A 42 -53.27 -42.70 19.44
CA LEU A 42 -53.33 -43.86 20.33
C LEU A 42 -53.88 -43.47 21.71
N MET A 43 -53.64 -42.23 22.15
CA MET A 43 -54.16 -41.70 23.41
C MET A 43 -55.69 -41.54 23.42
N ARG A 44 -56.36 -41.67 22.27
CA ARG A 44 -57.83 -41.75 22.18
C ARG A 44 -58.39 -43.06 22.75
N ARG A 45 -57.56 -44.10 22.94
CA ARG A 45 -57.96 -45.37 23.55
C ARG A 45 -57.90 -45.30 25.08
N PRO A 46 -58.98 -45.65 25.81
CA PRO A 46 -59.07 -45.43 27.25
C PRO A 46 -58.01 -46.22 28.05
N ALA A 47 -57.72 -47.48 27.68
CA ALA A 47 -56.72 -48.30 28.36
C ALA A 47 -55.29 -47.78 28.21
N ILE A 48 -54.95 -47.15 27.07
CA ILE A 48 -53.65 -46.50 26.85
C ILE A 48 -53.58 -45.21 27.68
N ARG A 49 -54.67 -44.42 27.65
CA ARG A 49 -54.79 -43.14 28.35
C ARG A 49 -54.63 -43.30 29.86
N GLU A 50 -55.26 -44.29 30.47
CA GLU A 50 -55.18 -44.55 31.91
C GLU A 50 -53.75 -44.91 32.36
N VAL A 51 -53.02 -45.68 31.57
CA VAL A 51 -51.67 -46.16 31.92
C VAL A 51 -50.59 -45.08 31.70
N ALA A 52 -50.69 -44.31 30.63
CA ALA A 52 -49.63 -43.41 30.20
C ALA A 52 -49.86 -41.94 30.58
N LEU A 53 -51.07 -41.41 30.38
CA LEU A 53 -51.30 -39.96 30.29
C LEU A 53 -50.98 -39.21 31.59
N SER A 54 -51.43 -39.72 32.74
CA SER A 54 -51.24 -39.03 34.03
C SER A 54 -49.76 -38.90 34.42
N ILE A 55 -48.96 -39.94 34.14
CA ILE A 55 -47.52 -39.94 34.45
C ILE A 55 -46.76 -39.09 33.43
N CYS A 56 -47.12 -39.17 32.15
CA CYS A 56 -46.52 -38.35 31.11
C CYS A 56 -46.83 -36.86 31.30
N GLU A 57 -48.07 -36.50 31.65
CA GLU A 57 -48.47 -35.13 31.99
C GLU A 57 -47.62 -34.60 33.13
N LYS A 58 -47.54 -35.33 34.25
CA LYS A 58 -46.69 -34.94 35.39
C LYS A 58 -45.23 -34.76 34.99
N SER A 59 -44.65 -35.71 34.26
CA SER A 59 -43.26 -35.68 33.82
C SER A 59 -42.97 -34.48 32.91
N ILE A 60 -43.85 -34.17 31.94
CA ILE A 60 -43.70 -33.03 31.03
C ILE A 60 -43.76 -31.71 31.81
N LEU A 61 -44.72 -31.58 32.72
CA LEU A 61 -44.89 -30.37 33.53
C LEU A 61 -43.72 -30.15 34.51
N ASP A 62 -43.23 -31.23 35.14
CA ASP A 62 -42.08 -31.18 36.05
C ASP A 62 -40.79 -30.86 35.29
N THR A 63 -40.57 -31.46 34.11
CA THR A 63 -39.41 -31.17 33.25
C THR A 63 -39.46 -29.74 32.73
N ALA A 64 -40.63 -29.24 32.33
CA ALA A 64 -40.80 -27.84 31.91
C ALA A 64 -40.51 -26.87 33.03
N ARG A 65 -40.94 -27.18 34.26
CA ARG A 65 -40.60 -26.37 35.43
C ARG A 65 -39.09 -26.31 35.65
N GLN A 66 -38.41 -27.46 35.56
CA GLN A 66 -36.96 -27.56 35.73
C GLN A 66 -36.18 -26.82 34.63
N GLU A 67 -36.60 -26.92 33.37
CA GLU A 67 -36.01 -26.16 32.27
C GLU A 67 -36.17 -24.65 32.47
N MET A 68 -37.35 -24.19 32.88
CA MET A 68 -37.58 -22.77 33.22
C MET A 68 -36.72 -22.31 34.41
N ASP A 69 -36.53 -23.14 35.44
CA ASP A 69 -35.65 -22.83 36.58
C ASP A 69 -34.18 -22.80 36.18
N SER A 70 -33.76 -23.67 35.25
CA SER A 70 -32.42 -23.67 34.69
C SER A 70 -32.14 -22.37 33.91
N LEU A 71 -33.10 -21.91 33.10
CA LEU A 71 -33.00 -20.63 32.39
C LEU A 71 -32.91 -19.44 33.36
N LEU A 72 -33.72 -19.42 34.42
CA LEU A 72 -33.63 -18.39 35.45
C LEU A 72 -32.27 -18.40 36.16
N ARG A 73 -31.74 -19.59 36.48
CA ARG A 73 -30.43 -19.71 37.14
C ARG A 73 -29.32 -19.16 36.25
N LYS A 74 -29.31 -19.56 34.97
CA LYS A 74 -28.37 -19.04 33.97
C LYS A 74 -28.47 -17.52 33.86
N PHE A 75 -29.69 -16.98 33.81
CA PHE A 75 -29.91 -15.54 33.79
C PHE A 75 -29.32 -14.85 35.02
N LEU A 76 -29.55 -15.36 36.24
CA LEU A 76 -29.04 -14.74 37.47
C LEU A 76 -27.50 -14.83 37.60
N GLU A 77 -26.91 -15.95 37.20
CA GLU A 77 -25.46 -16.14 37.19
C GLU A 77 -24.77 -15.17 36.21
N ASP A 78 -25.33 -15.05 35.00
CA ASP A 78 -24.75 -14.22 33.95
C ASP A 78 -25.06 -12.72 34.16
N ALA A 79 -26.19 -12.36 34.78
CA ALA A 79 -26.60 -10.97 35.02
C ALA A 79 -25.89 -10.28 36.20
N THR A 80 -25.25 -11.03 37.11
CA THR A 80 -24.56 -10.50 38.30
C THR A 80 -23.05 -10.33 38.12
N ARG A 81 -22.47 -10.96 37.10
CA ARG A 81 -21.08 -10.74 36.69
C ARG A 81 -21.03 -9.58 35.71
N ASP A 82 -19.89 -8.90 35.60
CA ASP A 82 -19.54 -7.92 34.54
C ASP A 82 -19.55 -8.57 33.13
N SER A 83 -20.66 -9.20 32.75
CA SER A 83 -20.77 -10.19 31.67
C SER A 83 -21.02 -9.57 30.31
N ALA A 84 -20.53 -8.35 30.06
CA ALA A 84 -20.21 -7.99 28.69
C ALA A 84 -19.03 -8.87 28.20
N ALA A 85 -18.07 -9.23 29.07
CA ALA A 85 -16.86 -9.96 28.69
C ALA A 85 -17.05 -11.47 28.46
N HIS A 86 -18.03 -12.11 29.12
CA HIS A 86 -18.21 -13.57 29.13
C HIS A 86 -19.20 -14.13 28.09
N LEU A 87 -19.94 -13.26 27.41
CA LEU A 87 -20.85 -13.61 26.31
C LEU A 87 -20.06 -13.87 25.01
N SER A 88 -19.23 -14.92 25.01
CA SER A 88 -18.30 -15.26 23.91
C SER A 88 -18.98 -15.39 22.55
N VAL A 89 -20.20 -15.94 22.52
CA VAL A 89 -21.02 -16.11 21.32
C VAL A 89 -21.40 -14.77 20.67
N TYR A 90 -21.39 -13.68 21.43
CA TYR A 90 -21.87 -12.36 21.00
C TYR A 90 -20.76 -11.30 20.99
N GLN A 91 -19.48 -11.70 21.01
CA GLN A 91 -18.33 -10.77 21.06
C GLN A 91 -18.27 -9.79 19.87
N THR A 92 -18.86 -10.16 18.73
CA THR A 92 -18.93 -9.31 17.53
C THR A 92 -19.99 -8.21 17.65
N ILE A 93 -20.91 -8.32 18.62
CA ILE A 93 -22.00 -7.37 18.88
C ILE A 93 -21.54 -6.32 19.91
N PRO A 94 -21.90 -5.04 19.74
CA PRO A 94 -21.65 -3.97 20.71
C PRO A 94 -22.20 -4.27 22.12
N PRO A 95 -21.63 -3.69 23.19
CA PRO A 95 -21.87 -4.09 24.58
C PRO A 95 -23.34 -4.02 25.02
N THR A 96 -24.09 -2.96 24.69
CA THR A 96 -25.49 -2.83 25.14
C THR A 96 -26.40 -3.78 24.35
N SER A 97 -26.25 -3.80 23.02
CA SER A 97 -26.97 -4.67 22.09
C SER A 97 -26.71 -6.14 22.35
N ARG A 98 -25.50 -6.48 22.81
CA ARG A 98 -25.09 -7.83 23.19
C ARG A 98 -25.94 -8.36 24.34
N VAL A 99 -26.07 -7.57 25.40
CA VAL A 99 -26.87 -7.94 26.57
C VAL A 99 -28.35 -8.05 26.19
N ILE A 100 -28.87 -7.10 25.40
CA ILE A 100 -30.26 -7.14 24.94
C ILE A 100 -30.52 -8.38 24.08
N GLN A 101 -29.68 -8.68 23.08
CA GLN A 101 -29.81 -9.88 22.24
C GLN A 101 -29.82 -11.16 23.09
N TRP A 102 -28.92 -11.25 24.07
CA TRP A 102 -28.86 -12.40 24.97
C TRP A 102 -30.15 -12.58 25.78
N VAL A 103 -30.72 -11.49 26.31
CA VAL A 103 -32.00 -11.52 27.03
C VAL A 103 -33.13 -12.00 26.11
N TRP A 104 -33.17 -11.52 24.87
CA TRP A 104 -34.14 -11.95 23.86
C TRP A 104 -34.01 -13.45 23.54
N ASP A 105 -32.79 -13.97 23.45
CA ASP A 105 -32.54 -15.39 23.19
C ASP A 105 -32.97 -16.28 24.36
N ILE A 106 -32.75 -15.85 25.61
CA ILE A 106 -33.26 -16.55 26.81
C ILE A 106 -34.79 -16.53 26.83
N ARG A 107 -35.41 -15.39 26.53
CA ARG A 107 -36.87 -15.28 26.41
C ARG A 107 -37.41 -16.18 25.30
N GLY A 108 -36.76 -16.24 24.14
CA GLY A 108 -37.16 -17.13 23.05
C GLY A 108 -37.11 -18.62 23.43
N GLN A 109 -36.09 -19.02 24.21
CA GLN A 109 -36.03 -20.39 24.77
C GLN A 109 -37.18 -20.65 25.75
N LEU A 110 -37.50 -19.67 26.60
CA LEU A 110 -38.64 -19.74 27.53
C LEU A 110 -39.98 -19.87 26.78
N ASP A 111 -40.17 -19.11 25.69
CA ASP A 111 -41.36 -19.16 24.83
C ASP A 111 -41.51 -20.53 24.13
N GLU A 112 -40.41 -21.12 23.65
CA GLU A 112 -40.42 -22.44 23.02
C GLU A 112 -40.81 -23.57 24.01
N ILE A 113 -40.43 -23.45 25.29
CA ILE A 113 -40.87 -24.40 26.35
C ILE A 113 -42.39 -24.33 26.50
N LEU A 114 -42.94 -23.12 26.66
CA LEU A 114 -44.38 -22.94 26.84
C LEU A 114 -45.15 -23.42 25.60
N LYS A 115 -44.67 -23.08 24.40
CA LYS A 115 -45.24 -23.54 23.13
C LYS A 115 -45.25 -25.06 23.01
N ALA A 116 -44.15 -25.72 23.40
CA ALA A 116 -44.06 -27.18 23.39
C ALA A 116 -45.13 -27.83 24.29
N VAL A 117 -45.36 -27.27 25.49
CA VAL A 117 -46.40 -27.73 26.42
C VAL A 117 -47.80 -27.44 25.87
N ASN A 118 -48.02 -26.25 25.32
CA ASN A 118 -49.31 -25.84 24.76
C ASN A 118 -49.75 -26.72 23.60
N ASN A 119 -48.82 -27.22 22.79
CA ASN A 119 -49.15 -28.12 21.67
C ASN A 119 -49.74 -29.48 22.10
N VAL A 120 -49.60 -29.87 23.37
CA VAL A 120 -50.16 -31.13 23.91
C VAL A 120 -51.15 -30.87 25.07
N SER A 121 -51.44 -29.60 25.36
CA SER A 121 -52.26 -29.15 26.49
C SER A 121 -53.68 -29.68 26.46
N HIS A 122 -54.24 -29.93 25.27
CA HIS A 122 -55.59 -30.49 25.08
C HIS A 122 -55.70 -31.94 25.55
N LEU A 123 -54.58 -32.65 25.70
CA LEU A 123 -54.56 -34.03 26.20
C LEU A 123 -54.53 -34.08 27.73
N PHE A 124 -54.13 -33.01 28.40
CA PHE A 124 -53.91 -32.98 29.85
C PHE A 124 -55.20 -32.90 30.66
N ILE A 125 -55.15 -33.47 31.86
CA ILE A 125 -56.28 -33.54 32.79
C ILE A 125 -56.29 -32.28 33.68
N SER A 126 -55.12 -31.79 34.10
CA SER A 126 -55.00 -30.66 35.02
C SER A 126 -54.81 -29.31 34.30
N LYS A 127 -55.93 -28.61 34.05
CA LYS A 127 -55.88 -27.22 33.55
C LYS A 127 -55.19 -26.25 34.52
N LYS A 128 -55.30 -26.50 35.83
CA LYS A 128 -54.69 -25.67 36.88
C LYS A 128 -53.16 -25.71 36.83
N SER A 129 -52.57 -26.87 36.50
CA SER A 129 -51.12 -27.01 36.37
C SER A 129 -50.56 -26.24 35.19
N ILE A 130 -51.32 -26.17 34.08
CA ILE A 130 -50.97 -25.39 32.89
C ILE A 130 -51.02 -23.89 33.20
N GLN A 131 -52.08 -23.40 33.85
CA GLN A 131 -52.18 -22.01 34.30
C GLN A 131 -51.04 -21.61 35.25
N THR A 132 -50.62 -22.51 36.14
CA THR A 132 -49.48 -22.27 37.03
C THR A 132 -48.16 -22.14 36.24
N MET A 133 -48.05 -22.82 35.11
CA MET A 133 -46.89 -22.71 34.22
C MET A 133 -46.94 -21.42 33.38
N GLU A 134 -48.09 -21.08 32.82
CA GLU A 134 -48.30 -19.83 32.08
C GLU A 134 -47.98 -18.61 32.95
N THR A 135 -48.47 -18.59 34.20
CA THR A 135 -48.16 -17.52 35.16
C THR A 135 -46.68 -17.47 35.55
N LYS A 136 -45.97 -18.62 35.58
CA LYS A 136 -44.52 -18.65 35.80
C LYS A 136 -43.76 -18.11 34.58
N HIS A 137 -44.16 -18.51 33.39
CA HIS A 137 -43.61 -18.01 32.12
C HIS A 137 -43.76 -16.49 32.03
N GLU A 138 -44.95 -15.96 32.31
CA GLU A 138 -45.20 -14.52 32.28
C GLU A 138 -44.31 -13.76 33.26
N LYS A 139 -44.21 -14.22 34.52
CA LYS A 139 -43.34 -13.60 35.53
C LYS A 139 -41.86 -13.60 35.12
N LEU A 140 -41.37 -14.70 34.55
CA LEU A 140 -39.98 -14.79 34.08
C LEU A 140 -39.74 -13.90 32.86
N SER A 141 -40.68 -13.90 31.92
CA SER A 141 -40.64 -13.05 30.72
C SER A 141 -40.59 -11.57 31.09
N THR A 142 -41.46 -11.12 32.00
CA THR A 142 -41.43 -9.74 32.53
C THR A 142 -40.11 -9.43 33.21
N LYS A 143 -39.57 -10.33 34.04
CA LYS A 143 -38.28 -10.12 34.71
C LYS A 143 -37.12 -9.94 33.73
N PHE A 144 -37.06 -10.78 32.70
CA PHE A 144 -36.04 -10.71 31.67
C PHE A 144 -36.15 -9.41 30.86
N MET A 145 -37.36 -9.05 30.43
CA MET A 145 -37.58 -7.83 29.65
C MET A 145 -37.30 -6.56 30.43
N ASN A 146 -37.70 -6.49 31.71
CA ASN A 146 -37.38 -5.34 32.57
C ASN A 146 -35.87 -5.10 32.67
N PHE A 147 -35.08 -6.17 32.81
CA PHE A 147 -33.62 -6.05 32.82
C PHE A 147 -33.06 -5.53 31.48
N ALA A 148 -33.59 -5.99 30.35
CA ALA A 148 -33.20 -5.45 29.04
C ALA A 148 -33.62 -3.98 28.86
N ASP A 149 -34.73 -3.55 29.47
CA ASP A 149 -35.16 -2.15 29.48
C ASP A 149 -34.29 -1.28 30.40
N ASP A 150 -33.92 -1.77 31.58
CA ASP A 150 -33.00 -1.06 32.48
C ASP A 150 -31.63 -0.81 31.81
N VAL A 151 -31.07 -1.82 31.15
CA VAL A 151 -29.81 -1.71 30.39
C VAL A 151 -29.94 -0.74 29.22
N PHE A 152 -31.09 -0.77 28.53
CA PHE A 152 -31.35 0.16 27.42
C PHE A 152 -31.48 1.61 27.92
N ASN A 153 -32.19 1.83 29.02
CA ASN A 153 -32.40 3.16 29.60
C ASN A 153 -31.08 3.75 30.11
N GLN A 154 -30.25 2.94 30.79
CA GLN A 154 -28.91 3.37 31.22
C GLN A 154 -28.04 3.81 30.04
N TRP A 155 -28.08 3.06 28.93
CA TRP A 155 -27.39 3.46 27.71
C TRP A 155 -27.98 4.75 27.12
N SER A 156 -29.31 4.83 27.02
CA SER A 156 -30.04 6.01 26.51
C SER A 156 -29.68 7.28 27.27
N ASP A 157 -29.65 7.22 28.60
CA ASP A 157 -29.33 8.36 29.46
C ASP A 157 -27.86 8.80 29.34
N SER A 158 -26.97 7.89 28.95
CA SER A 158 -25.56 8.20 28.72
C SER A 158 -25.26 8.86 27.37
N ILE A 159 -26.18 8.80 26.40
CA ILE A 159 -25.95 9.30 25.03
C ILE A 159 -25.64 10.81 24.98
N PRO A 160 -26.41 11.69 25.66
CA PRO A 160 -26.14 13.13 25.59
C PRO A 160 -24.74 13.51 26.08
N ASP A 161 -24.26 12.86 27.15
CA ASP A 161 -22.92 13.12 27.70
C ASP A 161 -21.81 12.53 26.81
N LEU A 162 -22.03 11.32 26.28
CA LEU A 162 -21.11 10.70 25.32
C LEU A 162 -20.98 11.51 24.03
N LEU A 163 -22.07 12.11 23.54
CA LEU A 163 -22.05 12.94 22.36
C LEU A 163 -21.46 14.32 22.63
N LYS A 164 -21.56 14.90 23.84
CA LYS A 164 -20.96 16.22 24.13
C LYS A 164 -19.47 16.15 24.45
N ASP A 165 -19.06 15.22 25.32
CA ASP A 165 -17.70 15.22 25.89
C ASP A 165 -16.69 14.41 25.07
N LYS A 166 -17.16 13.52 24.18
CA LYS A 166 -16.32 12.56 23.45
C LYS A 166 -16.40 12.67 21.93
N LEU A 167 -16.96 13.76 21.41
CA LEU A 167 -16.95 14.08 19.96
C LEU A 167 -15.54 14.12 19.35
N HIS A 168 -14.51 14.35 20.17
CA HIS A 168 -13.12 14.39 19.73
C HIS A 168 -12.47 13.00 19.60
N GLN A 169 -13.11 11.94 20.12
CA GLN A 169 -12.54 10.59 20.18
C GLN A 169 -13.15 9.67 19.09
N PRO A 170 -12.42 9.38 18.00
CA PRO A 170 -12.95 8.63 16.85
C PRO A 170 -13.42 7.21 17.18
N LEU A 171 -12.79 6.57 18.17
CA LEU A 171 -13.16 5.23 18.65
C LEU A 171 -14.55 5.20 19.31
N ILE A 172 -14.91 6.23 20.09
CA ILE A 172 -16.21 6.28 20.77
C ILE A 172 -17.34 6.52 19.76
N LEU A 173 -17.11 7.38 18.77
CA LEU A 173 -18.08 7.66 17.71
C LEU A 173 -18.43 6.38 16.92
N GLU A 174 -17.42 5.56 16.60
CA GLU A 174 -17.63 4.29 15.88
C GLU A 174 -18.39 3.26 16.74
N THR A 175 -18.13 3.22 18.07
CA THR A 175 -18.88 2.35 18.98
C THR A 175 -20.36 2.74 19.07
N VAL A 176 -20.68 4.03 19.17
CA VAL A 176 -22.07 4.52 19.22
C VAL A 176 -22.81 4.24 17.92
N ILE A 177 -22.19 4.46 16.76
CA ILE A 177 -22.80 4.16 15.45
C ILE A 177 -23.11 2.66 15.32
N ARG A 178 -22.18 1.79 15.76
CA ARG A 178 -22.39 0.34 15.76
C ARG A 178 -23.51 -0.05 16.73
N GLU A 179 -23.53 0.53 17.93
CA GLU A 179 -24.56 0.30 18.95
C GLU A 179 -25.96 0.64 18.42
N VAL A 180 -26.15 1.86 17.89
CA VAL A 180 -27.42 2.29 17.29
C VAL A 180 -27.84 1.37 16.14
N LYS A 181 -26.91 0.97 15.26
CA LYS A 181 -27.21 0.05 14.15
C LYS A 181 -27.76 -1.30 14.62
N HIS A 182 -27.19 -1.84 15.70
CA HIS A 182 -27.66 -3.10 16.26
C HIS A 182 -28.99 -2.90 17.01
N LEU A 183 -29.15 -1.82 17.79
CA LEU A 183 -30.39 -1.52 18.50
C LEU A 183 -31.58 -1.30 17.55
N ILE A 184 -31.39 -0.69 16.37
CA ILE A 184 -32.44 -0.58 15.32
C ILE A 184 -32.93 -1.96 14.85
N ARG A 185 -32.08 -2.99 14.90
CA ARG A 185 -32.46 -4.36 14.51
C ARG A 185 -33.18 -5.10 15.64
N LEU A 186 -32.81 -4.82 16.88
CA LEU A 186 -33.35 -5.50 18.08
C LEU A 186 -34.63 -4.85 18.61
N ARG A 187 -34.78 -3.54 18.42
CA ARG A 187 -35.91 -2.73 18.85
C ARG A 187 -36.45 -1.94 17.67
N SER A 188 -37.68 -1.43 17.78
CA SER A 188 -38.19 -0.46 16.82
C SER A 188 -37.38 0.84 16.88
N GLN A 189 -37.14 1.44 15.71
CA GLN A 189 -36.42 2.70 15.57
C GLN A 189 -37.00 3.83 16.46
N SER A 190 -38.31 3.81 16.71
CA SER A 190 -39.02 4.75 17.59
C SER A 190 -38.60 4.70 19.06
N CYS A 191 -37.91 3.65 19.50
CA CYS A 191 -37.44 3.54 20.89
C CYS A 191 -36.07 4.21 21.09
N ILE A 192 -35.36 4.56 20.02
CA ILE A 192 -34.00 5.09 20.09
C ILE A 192 -34.05 6.60 20.36
N PRO A 193 -33.20 7.12 21.26
CA PRO A 193 -33.10 8.55 21.52
C PRO A 193 -32.85 9.35 20.23
N GLU A 194 -33.53 10.49 20.10
CA GLU A 194 -33.44 11.35 18.91
C GLU A 194 -32.00 11.85 18.67
N ASP A 195 -31.26 12.13 19.74
CA ASP A 195 -29.85 12.53 19.68
C ASP A 195 -28.96 11.42 19.08
N ALA A 196 -29.16 10.16 19.50
CA ALA A 196 -28.43 9.02 18.94
C ALA A 196 -28.83 8.74 17.48
N LEU A 197 -30.12 8.91 17.16
CA LEU A 197 -30.65 8.69 15.82
C LEU A 197 -30.13 9.73 14.82
N SER A 198 -30.18 11.01 15.18
CA SER A 198 -29.67 12.11 14.36
C SER A 198 -28.17 11.99 14.13
N PHE A 199 -27.41 11.58 15.15
CA PHE A 199 -25.99 11.26 15.01
C PHE A 199 -25.74 10.07 14.05
N TYR A 200 -26.51 8.98 14.19
CA TYR A 200 -26.42 7.83 13.30
C TYR A 200 -26.77 8.14 11.84
N GLN A 201 -27.67 9.11 11.60
CA GLN A 201 -27.98 9.58 10.25
C GLN A 201 -26.82 10.34 9.61
N LYS A 202 -26.02 11.08 10.41
CA LYS A 202 -24.80 11.77 9.95
C LYS A 202 -23.59 10.85 9.76
N ARG A 203 -23.70 9.55 10.05
CA ARG A 203 -22.56 8.61 10.02
C ARG A 203 -21.84 8.57 8.67
N ASP A 204 -22.59 8.66 7.56
CA ASP A 204 -22.02 8.50 6.22
C ASP A 204 -21.19 9.75 5.90
N GLN A 205 -21.69 10.94 6.26
CA GLN A 205 -20.94 12.21 6.20
C GLN A 205 -19.68 12.18 7.06
N LEU A 206 -19.76 11.70 8.31
CA LEU A 206 -18.58 11.57 9.19
C LEU A 206 -17.55 10.56 8.65
N GLY A 207 -18.03 9.49 8.00
CA GLY A 207 -17.20 8.51 7.31
C GLY A 207 -16.40 9.15 6.18
N ASP A 208 -17.08 9.92 5.32
CA ASP A 208 -16.44 10.65 4.22
C ASP A 208 -15.42 11.67 4.75
N GLN A 209 -15.78 12.45 5.77
CA GLN A 209 -14.87 13.41 6.41
C GLN A 209 -13.62 12.73 6.98
N ARG A 210 -13.75 11.54 7.58
CA ARG A 210 -12.61 10.76 8.09
C ARG A 210 -11.68 10.31 6.98
N ILE A 211 -12.22 9.88 5.84
CA ILE A 211 -11.43 9.47 4.67
C ILE A 211 -10.64 10.66 4.13
N LEU A 212 -11.29 11.82 3.97
CA LEU A 212 -10.65 13.06 3.54
C LEU A 212 -9.52 13.48 4.49
N LEU A 213 -9.78 13.46 5.81
CA LEU A 213 -8.77 13.83 6.80
C LEU A 213 -7.57 12.87 6.77
N LYS A 214 -7.82 11.56 6.64
CA LYS A 214 -6.76 10.58 6.49
C LYS A 214 -5.92 10.83 5.23
N SER A 215 -6.57 11.10 4.10
CA SER A 215 -5.91 11.48 2.83
C SER A 215 -4.98 12.69 3.02
N ILE A 216 -5.45 13.75 3.67
CA ILE A 216 -4.65 14.96 3.95
C ILE A 216 -3.45 14.64 4.86
N VAL A 217 -3.66 13.86 5.93
CA VAL A 217 -2.60 13.49 6.87
C VAL A 217 -1.54 12.61 6.20
N ASP A 218 -1.96 11.60 5.43
CA ASP A 218 -1.05 10.70 4.71
C ASP A 218 -0.22 11.53 3.71
N CYS A 219 -0.85 12.42 2.94
CA CYS A 219 -0.22 13.35 2.01
C CYS A 219 0.84 14.26 2.67
N TYR A 220 0.52 14.84 3.83
CA TYR A 220 1.44 15.71 4.57
C TYR A 220 2.65 14.93 5.13
N ASN A 221 2.40 13.73 5.66
CA ASN A 221 3.45 12.87 6.20
C ASN A 221 4.40 12.37 5.12
N GLU A 222 3.87 11.96 3.97
CA GLU A 222 4.68 11.56 2.81
C GLU A 222 5.58 12.70 2.35
N LEU A 223 5.03 13.92 2.22
CA LEU A 223 5.84 15.09 1.86
C LEU A 223 6.99 15.31 2.84
N ARG A 224 6.73 15.25 4.15
CA ARG A 224 7.79 15.45 5.15
C ARG A 224 8.83 14.33 5.17
N ALA A 225 8.43 13.09 4.91
CA ALA A 225 9.31 11.93 4.99
C ALA A 225 10.30 11.87 3.83
N GLU A 226 9.91 12.32 2.65
CA GLU A 226 10.72 12.14 1.45
C GLU A 226 11.62 13.34 1.09
N LEU A 227 11.46 14.50 1.72
CA LEU A 227 12.20 15.73 1.34
C LEU A 227 13.70 15.63 1.61
N LEU A 228 14.51 15.95 0.61
CA LEU A 228 15.95 16.12 0.79
C LEU A 228 16.25 17.41 1.60
N PRO A 229 17.38 17.49 2.32
CA PRO A 229 17.77 18.69 3.06
C PRO A 229 17.84 19.95 2.19
N ILE A 230 18.17 19.81 0.91
CA ILE A 230 18.24 20.90 -0.08
C ILE A 230 16.85 21.29 -0.62
N GLU A 231 15.88 20.39 -0.61
CA GLU A 231 14.50 20.64 -1.07
C GLU A 231 13.64 21.23 0.04
N ALA A 232 13.90 20.86 1.30
CA ALA A 232 13.08 21.26 2.44
C ALA A 232 12.88 22.79 2.55
N PRO A 233 13.91 23.65 2.40
CA PRO A 233 13.73 25.10 2.42
C PRO A 233 12.84 25.63 1.29
N LEU A 234 12.90 25.03 0.10
CA LEU A 234 12.09 25.42 -1.05
C LEU A 234 10.61 25.05 -0.88
N VAL A 235 10.34 23.93 -0.21
CA VAL A 235 8.99 23.42 0.03
C VAL A 235 8.37 23.98 1.31
N GLN A 236 9.18 24.52 2.23
CA GLN A 236 8.72 25.07 3.51
C GLN A 236 7.58 26.10 3.39
N PRO A 237 7.58 27.07 2.44
CA PRO A 237 6.47 28.00 2.27
C PRO A 237 5.15 27.31 1.91
N MET A 238 5.22 26.22 1.14
CA MET A 238 4.04 25.43 0.79
C MET A 238 3.52 24.65 2.00
N LEU A 239 4.42 24.08 2.82
CA LEU A 239 4.04 23.40 4.06
C LEU A 239 3.39 24.37 5.04
N HIS A 240 3.92 25.58 5.22
CA HIS A 240 3.28 26.60 6.05
C HIS A 240 1.88 26.98 5.54
N LYS A 241 1.67 26.99 4.21
CA LYS A 241 0.33 27.20 3.64
C LYS A 241 -0.61 26.05 4.00
N MET A 242 -0.13 24.79 4.00
CA MET A 242 -0.91 23.64 4.46
C MET A 242 -1.21 23.74 5.96
N ASP A 243 -0.22 24.08 6.79
CA ASP A 243 -0.39 24.23 8.24
C ASP A 243 -1.44 25.32 8.54
N ALA A 244 -1.40 26.45 7.83
CA ALA A 244 -2.39 27.51 7.97
C ALA A 244 -3.81 27.06 7.57
N LEU A 245 -3.93 26.18 6.57
CA LEU A 245 -5.21 25.60 6.16
C LEU A 245 -5.74 24.57 7.18
N LEU A 246 -4.85 23.86 7.88
CA LEU A 246 -5.18 22.85 8.89
C LEU A 246 -5.48 23.44 10.27
N LEU A 247 -4.89 24.59 10.61
CA LEU A 247 -5.03 25.25 11.91
C LEU A 247 -6.48 25.44 12.39
N PRO A 248 -7.46 25.84 11.53
CA PRO A 248 -8.86 25.91 11.95
C PRO A 248 -9.41 24.56 12.43
N GLY A 249 -9.04 23.48 11.73
CA GLY A 249 -9.40 22.10 12.06
C GLY A 249 -8.94 21.65 13.44
N GLU A 250 -7.81 22.18 13.92
CA GLU A 250 -7.24 21.86 15.24
C GLU A 250 -7.82 22.71 16.36
N THR A 251 -8.15 23.98 16.09
CA THR A 251 -8.37 24.99 17.14
C THR A 251 -9.82 25.41 17.33
N SER A 252 -10.64 25.38 16.27
CA SER A 252 -11.95 26.06 16.28
C SER A 252 -13.08 25.31 15.55
N VAL A 253 -12.77 24.34 14.69
CA VAL A 253 -13.78 23.58 13.96
C VAL A 253 -14.46 22.57 14.85
N ILE A 254 -15.78 22.69 14.97
CA ILE A 254 -16.64 21.68 15.61
C ILE A 254 -17.07 20.69 14.52
N TRP A 255 -16.54 19.47 14.58
CA TRP A 255 -16.70 18.43 13.55
C TRP A 255 -18.16 17.98 13.28
N SER A 256 -19.12 18.42 14.09
CA SER A 256 -20.56 18.15 13.92
C SER A 256 -21.31 19.16 13.04
N ASP A 257 -20.65 20.25 12.63
CA ASP A 257 -21.25 21.34 11.87
C ASP A 257 -21.34 21.06 10.36
N SER A 258 -22.32 21.67 9.70
CA SER A 258 -22.59 21.45 8.27
C SER A 258 -21.48 21.94 7.34
N GLY A 259 -20.67 22.92 7.76
CA GLY A 259 -19.59 23.52 6.95
C GLY A 259 -18.28 22.72 6.91
N VAL A 260 -18.16 21.66 7.72
CA VAL A 260 -16.90 20.89 7.87
C VAL A 260 -16.54 20.14 6.59
N SER A 261 -17.54 19.59 5.89
CA SER A 261 -17.30 18.86 4.64
C SER A 261 -16.71 19.76 3.54
N GLU A 262 -17.24 20.97 3.37
CA GLU A 262 -16.71 21.94 2.40
C GLU A 262 -15.32 22.43 2.78
N TYR A 263 -15.07 22.63 4.08
CA TYR A 263 -13.74 22.97 4.58
C TYR A 263 -12.73 21.87 4.27
N LEU A 264 -13.03 20.60 4.61
CA LEU A 264 -12.12 19.48 4.35
C LEU A 264 -11.87 19.26 2.86
N GLN A 265 -12.88 19.42 2.00
CA GLN A 265 -12.68 19.34 0.55
C GLN A 265 -11.72 20.43 0.05
N ARG A 266 -11.83 21.68 0.56
CA ARG A 266 -10.89 22.74 0.18
C ARG A 266 -9.46 22.43 0.66
N VAL A 267 -9.32 21.90 1.88
CA VAL A 267 -8.01 21.50 2.42
C VAL A 267 -7.43 20.35 1.61
N GLU A 268 -8.23 19.34 1.28
CA GLU A 268 -7.80 18.19 0.47
C GLU A 268 -7.33 18.62 -0.92
N VAL A 269 -8.12 19.43 -1.64
CA VAL A 269 -7.75 19.92 -2.97
C VAL A 269 -6.43 20.70 -2.91
N SER A 270 -6.26 21.56 -1.91
CA SER A 270 -5.00 22.31 -1.74
C SER A 270 -3.84 21.40 -1.36
N SER A 271 -4.07 20.39 -0.52
CA SER A 271 -3.06 19.41 -0.08
C SER A 271 -2.57 18.58 -1.27
N GLN A 272 -3.49 18.04 -2.06
CA GLN A 272 -3.18 17.27 -3.26
C GLN A 272 -2.47 18.11 -4.32
N ALA A 273 -2.86 19.38 -4.50
CA ALA A 273 -2.17 20.29 -5.42
C ALA A 273 -0.71 20.52 -5.01
N ILE A 274 -0.45 20.80 -3.73
CA ILE A 274 0.91 20.98 -3.20
C ILE A 274 1.72 19.69 -3.33
N HIS A 275 1.12 18.55 -2.99
CA HIS A 275 1.79 17.26 -3.13
C HIS A 275 2.14 16.95 -4.58
N GLY A 276 1.21 17.17 -5.51
CA GLY A 276 1.47 17.01 -6.94
C GLY A 276 2.59 17.93 -7.45
N GLN A 277 2.66 19.18 -6.97
CA GLN A 277 3.73 20.11 -7.31
C GLN A 277 5.11 19.60 -6.84
N VAL A 278 5.21 19.16 -5.59
CA VAL A 278 6.47 18.65 -5.02
C VAL A 278 6.89 17.34 -5.70
N GLN A 279 5.95 16.42 -5.94
CA GLN A 279 6.27 15.16 -6.63
C GLN A 279 6.69 15.39 -8.09
N ALA A 280 6.11 16.38 -8.78
CA ALA A 280 6.56 16.77 -10.11
C ALA A 280 7.99 17.32 -10.10
N ALA A 281 8.33 18.21 -9.15
CA ALA A 281 9.68 18.75 -9.03
C ALA A 281 10.71 17.64 -8.71
N LYS A 282 10.34 16.69 -7.86
CA LYS A 282 11.15 15.49 -7.57
C LYS A 282 11.36 14.61 -8.77
N LYS A 283 10.32 14.40 -9.59
CA LYS A 283 10.44 13.65 -10.83
C LYS A 283 11.44 14.32 -11.78
N ASN A 284 11.40 15.65 -11.86
CA ASN A 284 12.36 16.42 -12.67
C ASN A 284 13.80 16.23 -12.18
N LEU A 285 14.03 16.26 -10.86
CA LEU A 285 15.35 15.99 -10.29
C LEU A 285 15.84 14.56 -10.59
N ARG A 286 14.96 13.55 -10.47
CA ARG A 286 15.29 12.16 -10.82
C ARG A 286 15.66 12.02 -12.30
N GLU A 287 14.92 12.67 -13.19
CA GLU A 287 15.23 12.66 -14.62
C GLU A 287 16.59 13.30 -14.91
N ILE A 288 16.95 14.40 -14.23
CA ILE A 288 18.29 14.99 -14.32
C ILE A 288 19.36 14.00 -13.85
N GLN A 289 19.14 13.33 -12.71
CA GLN A 289 20.06 12.32 -12.19
C GLN A 289 20.23 11.13 -13.15
N ASP A 290 19.14 10.66 -13.74
CA ASP A 290 19.15 9.57 -14.71
C ASP A 290 19.94 9.94 -15.97
N LEU A 291 19.78 11.17 -16.49
CA LEU A 291 20.58 11.69 -17.61
C LEU A 291 22.07 11.74 -17.27
N CYS A 292 22.42 12.31 -16.11
CA CYS A 292 23.82 12.40 -15.65
C CYS A 292 24.43 11.01 -15.43
N TYR A 293 23.66 10.07 -14.88
CA TYR A 293 24.07 8.69 -14.67
C TYR A 293 24.26 7.93 -15.98
N ALA A 294 23.38 8.16 -16.96
CA ALA A 294 23.46 7.55 -18.29
C ALA A 294 24.75 7.95 -19.02
N TRP A 295 25.20 9.21 -18.90
CA TRP A 295 26.46 9.66 -19.48
C TRP A 295 27.68 8.86 -18.99
N GLY A 296 27.72 8.45 -17.72
CA GLY A 296 28.82 7.68 -17.15
C GLY A 296 28.74 6.16 -17.35
N ASN A 297 27.54 5.60 -17.49
CA ASN A 297 27.29 4.16 -17.41
C ASN A 297 26.87 3.49 -18.72
N ASN A 298 26.40 4.25 -19.70
CA ASN A 298 26.14 3.72 -21.03
C ASN A 298 27.45 3.18 -21.66
N GLU A 299 27.31 2.28 -22.64
CA GLU A 299 28.47 1.72 -23.32
C GLU A 299 29.34 2.84 -23.93
N PRO A 300 30.68 2.78 -23.77
CA PRO A 300 31.57 3.69 -24.47
C PRO A 300 31.27 3.65 -25.98
N LEU A 301 31.21 4.80 -26.63
CA LEU A 301 30.68 4.96 -27.99
C LEU A 301 31.34 4.08 -29.06
N LEU A 302 32.58 3.67 -28.82
CA LEU A 302 33.37 2.84 -29.71
C LEU A 302 33.02 1.34 -29.61
N CYS A 303 32.24 0.91 -28.59
CA CYS A 303 31.82 -0.49 -28.40
C CYS A 303 30.73 -0.94 -29.38
N GLU A 304 29.79 -0.07 -29.78
CA GLU A 304 28.62 -0.44 -30.60
C GLU A 304 28.93 -0.69 -32.10
N MET A 305 30.20 -0.68 -32.48
CA MET A 305 30.62 -0.72 -33.88
C MET A 305 31.19 -2.07 -34.30
N THR A 306 31.19 -2.33 -35.62
CA THR A 306 32.06 -3.34 -36.22
C THR A 306 33.52 -2.90 -36.08
N LEU A 307 34.12 -3.23 -34.95
CA LEU A 307 35.56 -3.08 -34.72
C LEU A 307 36.35 -4.08 -35.57
N PRO A 308 37.56 -3.74 -36.02
CA PRO A 308 38.32 -2.53 -35.72
C PRO A 308 37.96 -1.31 -36.61
N LEU A 309 38.09 -0.10 -36.05
CA LEU A 309 37.96 1.17 -36.76
C LEU A 309 39.20 1.46 -37.61
N ASP A 310 38.99 1.71 -38.91
CA ASP A 310 40.06 2.10 -39.83
C ASP A 310 40.49 3.56 -39.64
N LEU A 311 41.68 3.77 -39.08
CA LEU A 311 42.26 5.09 -38.85
C LEU A 311 42.80 5.75 -40.13
N ALA A 312 43.00 4.99 -41.22
CA ALA A 312 43.38 5.56 -42.51
C ALA A 312 42.21 6.31 -43.16
N THR A 313 40.97 5.95 -42.81
CA THR A 313 39.75 6.70 -43.12
C THR A 313 39.41 7.60 -41.94
N VAL A 314 40.25 8.60 -41.71
CA VAL A 314 40.23 9.62 -40.62
C VAL A 314 38.84 10.22 -40.27
N LYS A 315 37.81 10.00 -41.09
CA LYS A 315 36.45 10.42 -40.80
C LYS A 315 35.82 9.64 -39.65
N THR A 316 36.12 8.36 -39.45
CA THR A 316 35.27 7.52 -38.60
C THR A 316 35.38 7.86 -37.11
N GLY A 317 36.57 8.17 -36.57
CA GLY A 317 36.74 8.46 -35.14
C GLY A 317 36.23 9.85 -34.71
N GLU A 318 36.66 10.90 -35.42
CA GLU A 318 36.22 12.28 -35.19
C GLU A 318 34.71 12.44 -35.49
N SER A 319 34.21 11.81 -36.57
CA SER A 319 32.77 11.88 -36.89
C SER A 319 31.91 11.16 -35.86
N LEU A 320 32.40 10.13 -35.16
CA LEU A 320 31.58 9.45 -34.14
C LEU A 320 31.29 10.36 -32.94
N VAL A 321 32.27 11.14 -32.52
CA VAL A 321 32.06 12.14 -31.48
C VAL A 321 31.05 13.18 -31.97
N ASP A 322 31.18 13.62 -33.22
CA ASP A 322 30.30 14.63 -33.82
C ASP A 322 28.87 14.13 -34.08
N ASP A 323 28.70 12.88 -34.52
CA ASP A 323 27.44 12.31 -34.99
C ASP A 323 26.61 11.68 -33.87
N LYS A 324 27.26 11.20 -32.79
CA LYS A 324 26.58 10.55 -31.66
C LYS A 324 26.69 11.33 -30.36
N LEU A 325 27.92 11.62 -29.91
CA LEU A 325 28.12 12.14 -28.55
C LEU A 325 27.68 13.59 -28.41
N LYS A 326 28.08 14.45 -29.36
CA LYS A 326 27.69 15.86 -29.37
C LYS A 326 26.18 16.08 -29.39
N PRO A 327 25.39 15.46 -30.29
CA PRO A 327 23.94 15.67 -30.30
C PRO A 327 23.28 15.15 -29.03
N MET A 328 23.68 13.98 -28.52
CA MET A 328 23.14 13.41 -27.28
C MET A 328 23.35 14.37 -26.10
N VAL A 329 24.59 14.76 -25.80
CA VAL A 329 24.89 15.63 -24.65
C VAL A 329 24.29 17.03 -24.83
N LEU A 330 24.20 17.52 -26.07
CA LEU A 330 23.54 18.80 -26.35
C LEU A 330 22.02 18.74 -26.08
N GLU A 331 21.35 17.67 -26.48
CA GLU A 331 19.92 17.47 -26.21
C GLU A 331 19.66 17.26 -24.72
N ASP A 332 20.45 16.42 -24.07
CA ASP A 332 20.36 16.16 -22.63
C ASP A 332 20.62 17.44 -21.82
N GLY A 333 21.63 18.23 -22.21
CA GLY A 333 21.91 19.53 -21.61
C GLY A 333 20.71 20.48 -21.72
N LYS A 334 20.08 20.59 -22.89
CA LYS A 334 18.85 21.39 -23.07
C LYS A 334 17.69 20.86 -22.23
N ARG A 335 17.59 19.53 -22.08
CA ARG A 335 16.55 18.90 -21.27
C ARG A 335 16.75 19.21 -19.78
N ILE A 336 17.98 19.15 -19.28
CA ILE A 336 18.34 19.51 -17.90
C ILE A 336 17.94 20.96 -17.60
N HIS A 337 18.28 21.90 -18.49
CA HIS A 337 17.88 23.30 -18.35
C HIS A 337 16.36 23.48 -18.33
N SER A 338 15.64 22.79 -19.23
CA SER A 338 14.16 22.80 -19.24
C SER A 338 13.57 22.26 -17.94
N LEU A 339 14.07 21.12 -17.46
CA LEU A 339 13.61 20.47 -16.21
C LEU A 339 13.86 21.35 -14.98
N LEU A 340 14.98 22.08 -14.96
CA LEU A 340 15.30 23.01 -13.89
C LEU A 340 14.37 24.23 -13.92
N GLN A 341 14.07 24.76 -15.10
CA GLN A 341 13.09 25.83 -15.26
C GLN A 341 11.69 25.39 -14.82
N GLU A 342 11.24 24.20 -15.23
CA GLU A 342 9.97 23.62 -14.77
C GLU A 342 9.96 23.46 -13.23
N SER A 343 11.06 22.99 -12.64
CA SER A 343 11.18 22.84 -11.18
C SER A 343 11.05 24.18 -10.45
N LYS A 344 11.65 25.24 -11.00
CA LYS A 344 11.53 26.60 -10.46
C LYS A 344 10.09 27.10 -10.45
N GLU A 345 9.36 26.88 -11.55
CA GLU A 345 7.95 27.25 -11.67
C GLU A 345 7.09 26.47 -10.68
N LEU A 346 7.38 25.17 -10.48
CA LEU A 346 6.70 24.32 -9.52
C LEU A 346 6.92 24.78 -8.08
N PHE A 347 8.15 25.15 -7.70
CA PHE A 347 8.44 25.67 -6.37
C PHE A 347 7.89 27.09 -6.16
N GLY A 348 7.69 27.87 -7.22
CA GLY A 348 7.17 29.24 -7.15
C GLY A 348 8.14 30.22 -6.48
N VAL A 349 9.45 29.95 -6.55
CA VAL A 349 10.51 30.70 -5.86
C VAL A 349 11.20 31.68 -6.82
N SER A 350 11.64 32.82 -6.31
CA SER A 350 12.40 33.82 -7.07
C SER A 350 13.80 33.32 -7.41
N THR A 351 14.36 33.73 -8.56
CA THR A 351 15.77 33.43 -8.91
C THR A 351 16.79 34.00 -7.94
N ALA A 352 16.41 35.04 -7.18
CA ALA A 352 17.29 35.70 -6.23
C ALA A 352 17.26 35.08 -4.82
N SER A 353 16.51 33.98 -4.62
CA SER A 353 16.45 33.27 -3.34
C SER A 353 17.73 32.47 -3.11
N GLU A 354 18.27 32.56 -1.90
CA GLU A 354 19.44 31.80 -1.47
C GLU A 354 19.15 30.29 -1.50
N GLU A 355 17.93 29.88 -1.14
CA GLU A 355 17.47 28.50 -1.19
C GLU A 355 17.47 27.95 -2.62
N TRP A 356 17.01 28.76 -3.58
CA TRP A 356 17.04 28.39 -5.00
C TRP A 356 18.47 28.27 -5.52
N SER A 357 19.35 29.24 -5.19
CA SER A 357 20.76 29.16 -5.58
C SER A 357 21.46 27.91 -5.03
N LYS A 358 21.17 27.50 -3.79
CA LYS A 358 21.70 26.25 -3.22
C LYS A 358 21.21 25.01 -3.98
N TYR A 359 19.94 24.98 -4.38
CA TYR A 359 19.38 23.89 -5.18
C TYR A 359 20.01 23.83 -6.57
N VAL A 360 20.16 24.98 -7.24
CA VAL A 360 20.83 25.08 -8.54
C VAL A 360 22.28 24.63 -8.45
N SER A 361 23.03 25.06 -7.42
CA SER A 361 24.40 24.61 -7.17
C SER A 361 24.50 23.10 -6.99
N PHE A 362 23.55 22.49 -6.27
CA PHE A 362 23.49 21.04 -6.12
C PHE A 362 23.25 20.34 -7.46
N VAL A 363 22.35 20.84 -8.30
CA VAL A 363 22.12 20.29 -9.64
C VAL A 363 23.35 20.48 -10.53
N ASP A 364 24.01 21.62 -10.44
CA ASP A 364 25.24 21.94 -11.17
C ASP A 364 26.39 20.98 -10.82
N GLU A 365 26.54 20.63 -9.53
CA GLU A 365 27.47 19.59 -9.08
C GLU A 365 27.14 18.21 -9.67
N LEU A 366 25.86 17.82 -9.71
CA LEU A 366 25.44 16.55 -10.34
C LEU A 366 25.78 16.50 -11.83
N VAL A 367 25.57 17.59 -12.54
CA VAL A 367 25.89 17.70 -13.98
C VAL A 367 27.41 17.65 -14.19
N SER A 368 28.18 18.37 -13.37
CA SER A 368 29.65 18.33 -13.40
C SER A 368 30.17 16.90 -13.16
N GLU A 369 29.64 16.20 -12.16
CA GLU A 369 30.01 14.81 -11.85
C GLU A 369 29.64 13.84 -12.99
N GLY A 370 28.45 14.00 -13.59
CA GLY A 370 28.02 13.22 -14.74
C GLY A 370 28.94 13.39 -15.95
N LEU A 371 29.34 14.63 -16.26
CA LEU A 371 30.30 14.93 -17.32
C LEU A 371 31.70 14.39 -17.02
N LEU A 372 32.14 14.43 -15.75
CA LEU A 372 33.39 13.80 -15.33
C LEU A 372 33.36 12.28 -15.59
N TYR A 373 32.28 11.60 -15.21
CA TYR A 373 32.14 10.17 -15.46
C TYR A 373 32.10 9.83 -16.95
N LEU A 374 31.46 10.67 -17.77
CA LEU A 374 31.48 10.54 -19.24
C LEU A 374 32.93 10.56 -19.77
N LEU A 375 33.72 11.56 -19.37
CA LEU A 375 35.12 11.68 -19.79
C LEU A 375 35.94 10.48 -19.31
N ARG A 376 35.85 10.14 -18.02
CA ARG A 376 36.58 9.03 -17.43
C ARG A 376 36.26 7.72 -18.13
N ARG A 377 34.99 7.44 -18.41
CA ARG A 377 34.54 6.21 -19.06
C ARG A 377 35.11 6.08 -20.48
N ASN A 378 35.06 7.14 -21.28
CA ASN A 378 35.57 7.14 -22.64
C ASN A 378 37.11 7.06 -22.70
N LEU A 379 37.82 7.79 -21.83
CA LEU A 379 39.28 7.71 -21.74
C LEU A 379 39.75 6.34 -21.25
N TYR A 380 39.10 5.79 -20.23
CA TYR A 380 39.39 4.44 -19.73
C TYR A 380 39.19 3.39 -20.83
N PHE A 381 38.14 3.50 -21.64
CA PHE A 381 37.94 2.61 -22.78
C PHE A 381 39.13 2.66 -23.77
N LEU A 382 39.64 3.85 -24.11
CA LEU A 382 40.81 4.00 -24.98
C LEU A 382 42.09 3.43 -24.35
N LEU A 383 42.27 3.58 -23.04
CA LEU A 383 43.39 2.99 -22.29
C LEU A 383 43.31 1.45 -22.29
N GLN A 384 42.13 0.89 -22.07
CA GLN A 384 41.92 -0.57 -22.15
C GLN A 384 42.24 -1.10 -23.55
N ALA A 385 41.80 -0.40 -24.60
CA ALA A 385 42.07 -0.74 -25.98
C ALA A 385 43.57 -0.74 -26.36
N THR A 386 44.39 -0.01 -25.61
CA THR A 386 45.85 0.09 -25.82
C THR A 386 46.67 -0.76 -24.86
N THR A 387 46.03 -1.63 -24.06
CA THR A 387 46.72 -2.51 -23.10
C THR A 387 47.15 -3.82 -23.78
N PRO A 388 48.45 -4.18 -23.75
CA PRO A 388 48.92 -5.47 -24.27
C PRO A 388 48.29 -6.62 -23.47
N GLU A 389 47.96 -7.73 -24.14
CA GLU A 389 47.40 -8.95 -23.53
C GLU A 389 45.97 -8.86 -22.96
N SER A 390 45.20 -7.80 -23.27
CA SER A 390 43.82 -7.64 -22.76
C SER A 390 42.83 -8.70 -23.26
N GLY A 391 43.20 -9.51 -24.27
CA GLY A 391 42.32 -10.49 -24.91
C GLY A 391 41.12 -9.86 -25.64
N GLN A 392 41.07 -8.53 -25.71
CA GLN A 392 40.00 -7.77 -26.35
C GLN A 392 40.23 -7.64 -27.85
N SER A 393 39.14 -7.54 -28.61
CA SER A 393 39.19 -7.24 -30.04
C SER A 393 39.88 -5.89 -30.27
N PRO A 394 40.74 -5.76 -31.30
CA PRO A 394 41.41 -4.51 -31.59
C PRO A 394 40.37 -3.42 -31.92
N VAL A 395 40.53 -2.24 -31.30
CA VAL A 395 39.61 -1.11 -31.51
C VAL A 395 39.99 -0.31 -32.76
N PHE A 396 41.29 -0.21 -33.07
CA PHE A 396 41.81 0.57 -34.18
C PHE A 396 42.65 -0.27 -35.12
N MET A 397 42.55 0.01 -36.42
CA MET A 397 43.35 -0.60 -37.48
C MET A 397 44.12 0.48 -38.23
N ILE A 398 45.40 0.20 -38.46
CA ILE A 398 46.30 0.99 -39.31
C ILE A 398 46.78 0.10 -40.46
N HIS A 399 47.06 0.69 -41.61
CA HIS A 399 47.47 -0.05 -42.81
C HIS A 399 48.94 0.16 -43.12
N VAL A 400 49.59 -0.88 -43.63
CA VAL A 400 50.88 -0.75 -44.32
C VAL A 400 50.61 -0.83 -45.81
N HIS A 401 50.97 0.22 -46.55
CA HIS A 401 50.88 0.25 -48.00
C HIS A 401 52.27 0.35 -48.62
N LEU A 402 52.42 -0.30 -49.77
CA LEU A 402 53.56 -0.12 -50.64
C LEU A 402 53.28 1.03 -51.61
N ASP A 403 54.05 2.11 -51.52
CA ASP A 403 54.01 3.21 -52.50
C ASP A 403 55.28 3.26 -53.35
N THR A 404 55.37 4.23 -54.28
CA THR A 404 56.53 4.43 -55.16
C THR A 404 57.85 4.67 -54.41
N PHE A 405 57.78 4.94 -53.10
CA PHE A 405 58.91 5.22 -52.22
C PHE A 405 59.09 4.14 -51.14
N GLY A 406 58.38 3.00 -51.21
CA GLY A 406 58.53 1.84 -50.33
C GLY A 406 57.33 1.58 -49.40
N LEU A 407 57.52 0.70 -48.41
CA LEU A 407 56.50 0.37 -47.41
C LEU A 407 56.31 1.55 -46.43
N ARG A 408 55.05 1.97 -46.24
CA ARG A 408 54.68 3.08 -45.35
C ARG A 408 53.38 2.82 -44.62
N PHE A 409 53.29 3.33 -43.40
CA PHE A 409 52.05 3.34 -42.62
C PHE A 409 51.05 4.39 -43.13
N LYS A 410 49.77 4.03 -43.04
CA LYS A 410 48.63 4.91 -43.22
C LYS A 410 47.66 4.67 -42.05
N PRO A 411 47.44 5.66 -41.17
CA PRO A 411 48.04 6.99 -41.13
C PRO A 411 49.57 6.94 -40.84
N PRO A 412 50.34 7.98 -41.21
CA PRO A 412 51.77 8.07 -40.88
C PRO A 412 52.00 8.04 -39.36
N LEU A 413 53.09 7.42 -38.91
CA LEU A 413 53.45 7.37 -37.48
C LEU A 413 54.23 8.62 -37.04
N ASP A 414 55.31 8.98 -37.75
CA ASP A 414 56.19 10.12 -37.39
C ASP A 414 56.36 11.17 -38.51
N LYS A 415 55.25 11.71 -39.06
CA LYS A 415 55.32 12.78 -40.08
C LYS A 415 54.45 13.99 -39.72
N PRO A 416 55.02 15.06 -39.11
CA PRO A 416 54.27 16.19 -38.58
C PRO A 416 53.54 17.04 -39.64
N LYS A 417 53.87 16.88 -40.94
CA LYS A 417 53.16 17.55 -42.04
C LYS A 417 51.83 16.88 -42.43
N HIS A 418 51.54 15.71 -41.88
CA HIS A 418 50.30 14.95 -42.11
C HIS A 418 49.63 14.63 -40.76
N LYS A 419 48.33 14.30 -40.77
CA LYS A 419 47.66 13.74 -39.57
C LYS A 419 48.33 12.41 -39.21
N THR A 420 49.16 12.40 -38.17
CA THR A 420 49.80 11.20 -37.62
C THR A 420 48.84 10.42 -36.74
N LEU A 421 49.16 9.16 -36.45
CA LEU A 421 48.41 8.34 -35.49
C LEU A 421 48.19 9.07 -34.14
N LEU A 422 49.25 9.71 -33.63
CA LEU A 422 49.17 10.48 -32.39
C LEU A 422 48.19 11.65 -32.51
N THR A 423 48.31 12.48 -33.55
CA THR A 423 47.40 13.63 -33.74
C THR A 423 45.95 13.22 -33.96
N LEU A 424 45.70 12.03 -34.53
CA LEU A 424 44.36 11.49 -34.69
C LEU A 424 43.77 11.08 -33.34
N MET A 425 44.56 10.44 -32.48
CA MET A 425 44.09 10.11 -31.14
C MET A 425 43.87 11.38 -30.32
N ASP A 426 44.80 12.34 -30.37
CA ASP A 426 44.64 13.63 -29.72
C ASP A 426 43.37 14.35 -30.21
N GLY A 427 43.03 14.22 -31.49
CA GLY A 427 41.77 14.71 -32.07
C GLY A 427 40.53 14.02 -31.51
N ILE A 428 40.54 12.70 -31.35
CA ILE A 428 39.44 11.93 -30.73
C ILE A 428 39.27 12.35 -29.27
N VAL A 429 40.37 12.43 -28.51
CA VAL A 429 40.37 12.87 -27.11
C VAL A 429 39.85 14.29 -26.99
N ALA A 430 40.39 15.23 -27.77
CA ALA A 430 39.90 16.62 -27.80
C ALA A 430 38.41 16.70 -28.17
N GLY A 431 37.95 15.85 -29.09
CA GLY A 431 36.54 15.70 -29.41
C GLY A 431 35.72 15.32 -28.17
N ILE A 432 36.13 14.29 -27.43
CA ILE A 432 35.45 13.82 -26.22
C ILE A 432 35.36 14.96 -25.18
N PHE A 433 36.45 15.70 -24.95
CA PHE A 433 36.43 16.87 -24.05
C PHE A 433 35.51 17.98 -24.55
N SER A 434 35.50 18.28 -25.85
CA SER A 434 34.68 19.35 -26.43
C SER A 434 33.18 19.19 -26.18
N VAL A 435 32.71 17.95 -25.95
CA VAL A 435 31.31 17.66 -25.66
C VAL A 435 30.87 18.27 -24.31
N THR A 436 31.76 18.30 -23.33
CA THR A 436 31.46 18.91 -22.02
C THR A 436 31.23 20.42 -22.11
N GLY A 437 31.75 21.07 -23.15
CA GLY A 437 31.49 22.48 -23.44
C GLY A 437 30.13 22.76 -24.10
N LEU A 438 29.38 21.73 -24.51
CA LEU A 438 28.05 21.89 -25.12
C LEU A 438 26.95 22.12 -24.09
N VAL A 439 27.17 21.67 -22.85
CA VAL A 439 26.24 21.92 -21.74
C VAL A 439 26.58 23.28 -21.15
N GLN A 440 25.66 24.23 -21.25
CA GLN A 440 25.80 25.50 -20.55
C GLN A 440 25.76 25.28 -19.04
N ARG A 441 26.60 26.01 -18.29
CA ARG A 441 26.63 25.94 -16.83
C ARG A 441 25.24 26.17 -16.27
N VAL A 442 24.85 25.36 -15.30
CA VAL A 442 23.49 25.40 -14.76
C VAL A 442 23.40 26.47 -13.67
N ASP A 443 24.48 26.63 -12.90
CA ASP A 443 24.62 27.72 -11.94
C ASP A 443 25.16 29.00 -12.60
N ASP A 444 24.28 30.00 -12.72
CA ASP A 444 24.62 31.33 -13.23
C ASP A 444 25.74 32.01 -12.42
N ALA A 445 25.87 31.71 -11.12
CA ALA A 445 26.94 32.26 -10.29
C ALA A 445 28.32 31.73 -10.71
N GLN A 446 28.36 30.53 -11.28
CA GLN A 446 29.55 29.87 -11.80
C GLN A 446 29.71 29.99 -13.31
N SER A 447 28.81 30.73 -13.99
CA SER A 447 28.82 30.93 -15.46
C SER A 447 30.14 31.42 -16.06
N SER A 448 31.01 32.03 -15.25
CA SER A 448 32.36 32.42 -15.66
C SER A 448 33.32 31.25 -15.94
N LYS A 449 33.01 30.05 -15.46
CA LYS A 449 33.77 28.82 -15.68
C LYS A 449 32.89 27.79 -16.38
N ALA A 450 33.17 27.54 -17.66
CA ALA A 450 32.54 26.43 -18.38
C ALA A 450 32.95 25.09 -17.74
N TYR A 451 32.04 24.11 -17.74
CA TYR A 451 32.34 22.75 -17.24
C TYR A 451 33.63 22.19 -17.89
N MET A 452 33.79 22.40 -19.19
CA MET A 452 34.98 21.96 -19.93
C MET A 452 36.29 22.45 -19.33
N SER A 453 36.40 23.74 -19.00
CA SER A 453 37.65 24.30 -18.46
C SER A 453 37.98 23.74 -17.07
N GLU A 454 36.97 23.53 -16.23
CA GLU A 454 37.16 22.93 -14.91
C GLU A 454 37.59 21.46 -15.01
N LEU A 455 36.95 20.70 -15.92
CA LEU A 455 37.27 19.29 -16.13
C LEU A 455 38.66 19.10 -16.76
N GLU A 456 39.08 19.96 -17.69
CA GLU A 456 40.41 19.90 -18.31
C GLU A 456 41.56 20.11 -17.31
N GLU A 457 41.31 20.81 -16.20
CA GLU A 457 42.28 21.06 -15.14
C GLU A 457 42.40 19.89 -14.14
N LEU A 458 41.51 18.89 -14.20
CA LEU A 458 41.54 17.75 -13.28
C LEU A 458 42.73 16.83 -13.56
N GLN A 459 43.59 16.67 -12.55
CA GLN A 459 44.81 15.86 -12.64
C GLN A 459 44.53 14.43 -13.11
N GLU A 460 43.47 13.78 -12.62
CA GLU A 460 43.09 12.42 -13.03
C GLU A 460 42.89 12.31 -14.55
N LEU A 461 42.23 13.30 -15.16
CA LEU A 461 41.97 13.31 -16.59
C LEU A 461 43.24 13.63 -17.40
N GLN A 462 44.12 14.49 -16.86
CA GLN A 462 45.42 14.79 -17.46
C GLN A 462 46.33 13.56 -17.46
N ASP A 463 46.42 12.86 -16.33
CA ASP A 463 47.22 11.63 -16.18
C ASP A 463 46.77 10.56 -17.19
N MET A 464 45.46 10.34 -17.34
CA MET A 464 44.93 9.40 -18.34
C MET A 464 45.27 9.79 -19.78
N ARG A 465 45.27 11.09 -20.11
CA ARG A 465 45.64 11.60 -21.44
C ARG A 465 47.13 11.38 -21.72
N GLU A 466 47.98 11.70 -20.75
CA GLU A 466 49.43 11.52 -20.86
C GLU A 466 49.80 10.04 -20.99
N GLU A 467 49.15 9.17 -20.20
CA GLU A 467 49.33 7.73 -20.28
C GLU A 467 48.93 7.20 -21.67
N LEU A 468 47.76 7.60 -22.19
CA LEU A 468 47.32 7.20 -23.52
C LEU A 468 48.30 7.66 -24.61
N SER A 469 48.77 8.91 -24.54
CA SER A 469 49.75 9.47 -25.46
C SER A 469 51.07 8.69 -25.44
N SER A 470 51.58 8.38 -24.24
CA SER A 470 52.80 7.59 -24.04
C SER A 470 52.69 6.18 -24.61
N ARG A 471 51.56 5.49 -24.37
CA ARG A 471 51.27 4.15 -24.92
C ARG A 471 51.25 4.16 -26.44
N ILE A 472 50.61 5.16 -27.06
CA ILE A 472 50.53 5.28 -28.52
C ILE A 472 51.90 5.57 -29.13
N GLN A 473 52.73 6.38 -28.48
CA GLN A 473 54.11 6.61 -28.92
C GLN A 473 54.95 5.33 -28.87
N SER A 474 54.84 4.55 -27.79
CA SER A 474 55.51 3.24 -27.69
C SER A 474 55.06 2.28 -28.79
N LEU A 475 53.74 2.12 -28.97
CA LEU A 475 53.16 1.27 -30.01
C LEU A 475 53.57 1.70 -31.42
N SER A 476 53.70 3.01 -31.65
CA SER A 476 54.17 3.55 -32.92
C SER A 476 55.62 3.14 -33.19
N ARG A 477 56.51 3.23 -32.20
CA ARG A 477 57.90 2.79 -32.33
C ARG A 477 57.98 1.29 -32.60
N ASP A 478 57.23 0.49 -31.84
CA ASP A 478 57.22 -0.97 -31.99
C ASP A 478 56.69 -1.36 -33.39
N ALA A 479 55.70 -0.64 -33.93
CA ALA A 479 55.22 -0.85 -35.30
C ALA A 479 56.27 -0.47 -36.36
N GLU A 480 57.08 0.57 -36.15
CA GLU A 480 58.18 0.92 -37.05
C GLU A 480 59.28 -0.16 -37.08
N GLU A 481 59.55 -0.81 -35.94
CA GLU A 481 60.48 -1.95 -35.87
C GLU A 481 60.01 -3.11 -36.75
N VAL A 482 58.71 -3.39 -36.83
CA VAL A 482 58.17 -4.41 -37.75
C VAL A 482 58.45 -4.09 -39.22
N LEU A 483 58.46 -2.82 -39.63
CA LEU A 483 58.86 -2.45 -40.99
C LEU A 483 60.36 -2.66 -41.25
N LEU A 484 61.20 -2.55 -40.21
CA LEU A 484 62.64 -2.84 -40.31
C LEU A 484 62.86 -4.34 -40.55
N ASP A 485 62.08 -5.21 -39.89
CA ASP A 485 62.13 -6.66 -40.09
C ASP A 485 61.73 -7.08 -41.50
N LEU A 486 60.93 -6.26 -42.20
CA LEU A 486 60.55 -6.50 -43.60
C LEU A 486 61.61 -6.01 -44.60
N GLN A 487 62.56 -5.14 -44.20
CA GLN A 487 63.58 -4.60 -45.13
C GLN A 487 64.41 -5.65 -45.90
N PRO A 488 64.78 -6.81 -45.32
CA PRO A 488 65.49 -7.86 -46.06
C PRO A 488 64.73 -8.37 -47.30
N TYR A 489 63.40 -8.29 -47.29
CA TYR A 489 62.54 -8.69 -48.41
C TYR A 489 62.35 -7.59 -49.45
N SER A 490 63.04 -6.45 -49.31
CA SER A 490 62.77 -5.27 -50.14
C SER A 490 63.05 -5.41 -51.62
N TYR A 491 63.75 -6.46 -52.04
CA TYR A 491 63.88 -6.84 -53.44
C TYR A 491 62.51 -7.11 -54.10
N LEU A 492 61.55 -7.68 -53.37
CA LEU A 492 60.20 -8.03 -53.89
C LEU A 492 59.39 -6.81 -54.36
N TRP A 493 59.74 -5.60 -53.94
CA TRP A 493 59.03 -4.37 -54.29
C TRP A 493 59.93 -3.24 -54.82
N LYS A 494 61.24 -3.49 -54.95
CA LYS A 494 62.20 -2.54 -55.54
C LYS A 494 62.69 -3.00 -56.91
N GLU A 495 62.62 -4.29 -57.23
CA GLU A 495 63.02 -4.82 -58.53
C GLU A 495 61.79 -4.89 -59.46
N GLU A 496 61.89 -4.28 -60.66
CA GLU A 496 60.87 -4.45 -61.71
C GLU A 496 60.91 -5.89 -62.24
N PRO A 497 59.75 -6.48 -62.64
CA PRO A 497 59.63 -7.89 -63.02
C PRO A 497 60.46 -8.33 -64.22
#